data_AF-A0A9Q0YG17-F1
#
_entry.id   AF-A0A9Q0YG17-F1
#
_cell.length_a   1.000
_cell.length_b   1.000
_cell.length_c   1.000
_cell.angle_alpha   90.00
_cell.angle_beta   90.00
_cell.angle_gamma   90.00
#
_symmetry.space_group_name_H-M   'P 1'
#
loop_
_entity.id
_entity.type
_entity.pdbx_description
1 polymer ?
#
loop_
_entity_poly.entity_id
_entity_poly.type
_entity_poly.pdbx_seq_one_letter_code
_entity_poly.pdbx_strand_id
1 'polypeptide(L)'
;MEYNKFISVLLISLPGLIICNANGSQQRILPDLRRSTVKGVAGRFVVNRDALEREIQSRKQQDGVCGQDVVIELPQSLPHSSYNISYQGEILLASMTLTDDTLAAELSDELKEEISTSFKLFAVYLPVITWMTEEHALLNLCLFSDSTKKITNPSGTNTSGELIQVDRIEEADDGTVTIRLGDDVMVYQIQDDVKCNGETKVGKDFDKVSGKVIKITNYPLSFDWGCEIIGSEISFCKHLDGFRCELERTGGDVCSLMSVTLSKRSPATMKIVNMTGVFREMIPFLAETVPNESFEAELIDRQLSTGIVYPCLTP
;
A
#
# COMPACT_ATOMS: atom_id res chain seq x y z
N MET A 1 -44.89 -32.19 -43.75
CA MET A 1 -44.64 -31.12 -44.73
C MET A 1 -43.94 -30.00 -44.01
N GLU A 2 -42.67 -29.83 -44.35
CA GLU A 2 -41.68 -28.96 -43.71
C GLU A 2 -42.02 -27.49 -43.94
N TYR A 3 -41.80 -26.65 -42.93
CA TYR A 3 -41.59 -25.23 -43.12
C TYR A 3 -40.15 -24.91 -42.73
N ASN A 4 -39.30 -24.85 -43.76
CA ASN A 4 -38.04 -24.10 -43.73
C ASN A 4 -38.38 -22.61 -43.59
N LYS A 5 -37.93 -21.99 -42.50
CA LYS A 5 -37.70 -20.53 -42.46
C LYS A 5 -36.29 -20.29 -41.98
N PHE A 6 -35.47 -19.86 -42.93
CA PHE A 6 -34.21 -19.18 -42.72
C PHE A 6 -34.39 -18.03 -41.71
N ILE A 7 -33.64 -18.07 -40.60
CA ILE A 7 -33.26 -16.88 -39.86
C ILE A 7 -31.75 -16.78 -39.99
N SER A 8 -31.30 -15.81 -40.80
CA SER A 8 -29.93 -15.35 -40.81
C SER A 8 -29.60 -14.77 -39.44
N VAL A 9 -28.83 -15.51 -38.63
CA VAL A 9 -28.24 -14.97 -37.41
C VAL A 9 -26.95 -14.26 -37.80
N LEU A 10 -26.96 -12.96 -37.60
CA LEU A 10 -25.80 -12.07 -37.64
C LEU A 10 -24.77 -12.60 -36.62
N LEU A 11 -23.64 -13.14 -37.11
CA LEU A 11 -22.49 -13.47 -36.27
C LEU A 11 -21.81 -12.16 -35.83
N ILE A 12 -22.26 -11.63 -34.69
CA ILE A 12 -21.48 -10.65 -33.94
C ILE A 12 -20.42 -11.46 -33.19
N SER A 13 -19.17 -11.35 -33.62
CA SER A 13 -18.01 -11.89 -32.90
C SER A 13 -17.83 -11.11 -31.59
N LEU A 14 -18.44 -11.58 -30.52
CA LEU A 14 -18.08 -11.16 -29.16
C LEU A 14 -16.71 -11.80 -28.83
N PRO A 15 -15.70 -11.01 -28.40
CA PRO A 15 -14.45 -11.57 -27.91
C PRO A 15 -14.73 -12.45 -26.68
N GLY A 16 -13.98 -13.54 -26.59
CA GLY A 16 -14.25 -14.72 -25.77
C GLY A 16 -14.78 -14.43 -24.36
N LEU A 17 -16.01 -14.88 -24.13
CA LEU A 17 -16.57 -15.03 -22.79
C LEU A 17 -15.77 -16.14 -22.10
N ILE A 18 -14.80 -15.78 -21.26
CA ILE A 18 -14.13 -16.74 -20.39
C ILE A 18 -15.13 -17.13 -19.31
N ILE A 19 -15.76 -18.30 -19.48
CA ILE A 19 -16.62 -18.90 -18.47
C ILE A 19 -15.70 -19.49 -17.42
N CYS A 20 -15.41 -18.74 -16.36
CA CYS A 20 -14.69 -19.31 -15.23
C CYS A 20 -15.70 -20.04 -14.31
N ASN A 21 -15.35 -21.24 -13.85
CA ASN A 21 -16.21 -22.01 -12.94
C ASN A 21 -16.01 -21.55 -11.50
N ALA A 22 -17.07 -21.61 -10.70
CA ALA A 22 -17.03 -21.27 -9.28
C ALA A 22 -16.46 -22.44 -8.47
N ASN A 23 -15.34 -22.20 -7.79
CA ASN A 23 -14.94 -22.95 -6.61
C ASN A 23 -14.44 -21.94 -5.58
N GLY A 24 -14.97 -22.06 -4.36
CA GLY A 24 -15.16 -20.95 -3.42
C GLY A 24 -13.98 -20.57 -2.53
N SER A 25 -14.19 -19.45 -1.82
CA SER A 25 -13.83 -19.03 -0.45
C SER A 25 -12.50 -19.44 0.20
N GLN A 26 -11.59 -20.14 -0.48
CA GLN A 26 -10.27 -20.42 0.06
C GLN A 26 -9.29 -19.35 -0.38
N GLN A 27 -8.73 -18.67 0.62
CA GLN A 27 -7.61 -17.76 0.43
C GLN A 27 -6.48 -18.46 -0.33
N ARG A 28 -6.02 -17.81 -1.39
CA ARG A 28 -4.85 -18.20 -2.17
C ARG A 28 -3.73 -17.23 -1.91
N ILE A 29 -2.52 -17.77 -1.73
CA ILE A 29 -1.28 -17.00 -1.56
C ILE A 29 -0.38 -17.30 -2.75
N LEU A 30 0.05 -16.26 -3.45
CA LEU A 30 1.09 -16.31 -4.49
C LEU A 30 2.33 -15.59 -3.94
N PRO A 31 3.28 -16.32 -3.31
CA PRO A 31 4.42 -15.70 -2.65
C PRO A 31 5.52 -15.29 -3.65
N ASP A 32 6.43 -14.43 -3.18
CA ASP A 32 7.75 -14.19 -3.80
C ASP A 32 7.74 -13.76 -5.27
N LEU A 33 6.76 -12.95 -5.67
CA LEU A 33 6.59 -12.46 -7.04
C LEU A 33 7.56 -11.32 -7.38
N ARG A 34 7.85 -10.43 -6.42
CA ARG A 34 8.73 -9.26 -6.59
C ARG A 34 9.69 -9.13 -5.41
N ARG A 35 10.91 -8.66 -5.66
CA ARG A 35 11.89 -8.34 -4.62
C ARG A 35 12.18 -6.86 -4.64
N SER A 36 12.22 -6.26 -3.45
CA SER A 36 12.54 -4.85 -3.31
C SER A 36 13.38 -4.57 -2.08
N THR A 37 14.06 -3.44 -2.13
CA THR A 37 14.77 -2.86 -1.00
C THR A 37 14.07 -1.56 -0.60
N VAL A 38 13.82 -1.38 0.69
CA VAL A 38 13.22 -0.16 1.24
C VAL A 38 14.17 0.45 2.25
N LYS A 39 14.49 1.74 2.09
CA LYS A 39 15.31 2.52 3.00
C LYS A 39 14.61 3.81 3.37
N GLY A 40 14.53 4.13 4.66
CA GLY A 40 13.88 5.36 5.09
C GLY A 40 13.45 5.32 6.54
N VAL A 41 12.47 6.14 6.89
CA VAL A 41 11.92 6.24 8.24
C VAL A 41 10.42 5.96 8.21
N ALA A 42 9.97 5.20 9.21
CA ALA A 42 8.56 4.99 9.47
C ALA A 42 8.21 5.47 10.89
N GLY A 43 7.14 6.22 11.04
CA GLY A 43 6.69 6.80 12.31
C GLY A 43 5.21 6.55 12.54
N ARG A 44 4.84 6.24 13.79
CA ARG A 44 3.45 6.05 14.21
C ARG A 44 2.95 7.27 14.97
N PHE A 45 1.79 7.77 14.57
CA PHE A 45 1.17 8.97 15.13
C PHE A 45 -0.19 8.66 15.74
N VAL A 46 -0.51 9.29 16.86
CA VAL A 46 -1.78 9.14 17.55
C VAL A 46 -2.78 10.15 16.99
N VAL A 47 -3.90 9.69 16.46
CA VAL A 47 -4.95 10.54 15.86
C VAL A 47 -6.32 10.23 16.44
N ASN A 48 -7.32 11.04 16.08
CA ASN A 48 -8.70 10.82 16.49
C ASN A 48 -9.25 9.51 15.88
N ARG A 49 -9.75 8.61 16.74
CA ARG A 49 -10.27 7.30 16.33
C ARG A 49 -11.49 7.41 15.42
N ASP A 50 -12.45 8.27 15.76
CA ASP A 50 -13.70 8.42 15.00
C ASP A 50 -13.42 8.85 13.56
N ALA A 51 -12.38 9.65 13.33
CA ALA A 51 -11.96 10.03 11.98
C ALA A 51 -11.49 8.82 11.16
N LEU A 52 -10.72 7.92 11.77
CA LEU A 52 -10.25 6.69 11.13
C LEU A 52 -11.38 5.68 10.89
N GLU A 53 -12.31 5.56 11.83
CA GLU A 53 -13.49 4.70 11.65
C GLU A 53 -14.38 5.20 10.50
N ARG A 54 -14.58 6.53 10.40
CA ARG A 54 -15.29 7.12 9.25
C ARG A 54 -14.60 6.84 7.91
N GLU A 55 -13.27 6.88 7.87
CA GLU A 55 -12.51 6.54 6.66
C GLU A 55 -12.74 5.08 6.23
N ILE A 56 -12.67 4.13 7.18
CA ILE A 56 -12.98 2.71 6.89
C ILE A 56 -14.42 2.55 6.37
N GLN A 57 -15.39 3.19 7.03
CA GLN A 57 -16.79 3.11 6.61
C GLN A 57 -17.02 3.73 5.23
N SER A 58 -16.37 4.86 4.94
CA SER A 58 -16.41 5.49 3.62
C SER A 58 -15.92 4.53 2.53
N ARG A 59 -14.79 3.86 2.74
CA ARG A 59 -14.25 2.87 1.78
C ARG A 59 -15.18 1.67 1.59
N LYS A 60 -15.77 1.13 2.66
CA LYS A 60 -16.78 0.06 2.56
C LYS A 60 -18.02 0.49 1.78
N GLN A 61 -18.44 1.76 1.89
CA GLN A 61 -19.57 2.29 1.14
C GLN A 61 -19.25 2.54 -0.33
N GLN A 62 -18.00 2.86 -0.65
CA GLN A 62 -17.51 3.03 -2.02
C GLN A 62 -17.38 1.69 -2.77
N ASP A 63 -17.19 0.59 -2.04
CA ASP A 63 -17.17 -0.76 -2.59
C ASP A 63 -18.60 -1.28 -2.89
N GLY A 64 -19.02 -1.11 -4.13
CA GLY A 64 -20.29 -1.62 -4.63
C GLY A 64 -20.32 -3.12 -4.92
N VAL A 65 -19.22 -3.85 -4.70
CA VAL A 65 -19.10 -5.29 -5.03
C VAL A 65 -19.12 -6.13 -3.76
N CYS A 66 -18.19 -5.90 -2.84
CA CYS A 66 -17.98 -6.74 -1.65
C CYS A 66 -18.09 -5.94 -0.34
N GLY A 67 -18.45 -4.66 -0.37
CA GLY A 67 -18.25 -3.75 0.76
C GLY A 67 -18.95 -4.16 2.06
N GLN A 68 -20.08 -4.87 1.97
CA GLN A 68 -20.81 -5.40 3.13
C GLN A 68 -20.20 -6.69 3.69
N ASP A 69 -19.47 -7.45 2.87
CA ASP A 69 -18.82 -8.70 3.24
C ASP A 69 -17.36 -8.49 3.70
N VAL A 70 -16.83 -7.28 3.47
CA VAL A 70 -15.48 -6.88 3.87
C VAL A 70 -15.39 -6.62 5.37
N VAL A 71 -14.51 -7.36 6.03
CA VAL A 71 -14.23 -7.19 7.45
C VAL A 71 -12.85 -6.55 7.63
N ILE A 72 -12.88 -5.23 7.69
CA ILE A 72 -11.77 -4.37 8.11
C ILE A 72 -12.23 -3.56 9.32
N GLU A 73 -11.42 -3.56 10.37
CA GLU A 73 -11.66 -2.82 11.60
C GLU A 73 -10.36 -2.19 12.13
N LEU A 74 -10.48 -1.18 12.99
CA LEU A 74 -9.33 -0.64 13.70
C LEU A 74 -8.87 -1.61 14.80
N PRO A 75 -7.55 -1.78 14.99
CA PRO A 75 -7.03 -2.58 16.10
C PRO A 75 -7.53 -2.06 17.45
N GLN A 76 -7.78 -2.96 18.40
CA GLN A 76 -8.24 -2.59 19.74
C GLN A 76 -7.11 -2.03 20.63
N SER A 77 -5.84 -2.35 20.36
CA SER A 77 -4.64 -1.65 20.86
C SER A 77 -3.39 -2.40 20.38
N LEU A 78 -2.24 -1.73 20.37
CA LEU A 78 -0.97 -2.44 20.48
C LEU A 78 -0.55 -2.51 21.96
N PRO A 79 0.11 -3.60 22.41
CA PRO A 79 0.29 -3.90 23.84
C PRO A 79 0.97 -2.81 24.68
N HIS A 80 1.70 -1.88 24.06
CA HIS A 80 2.46 -0.84 24.75
C HIS A 80 2.04 0.58 24.37
N SER A 81 0.90 0.76 23.69
CA SER A 81 0.37 2.10 23.39
C SER A 81 0.00 2.85 24.66
N SER A 82 0.51 4.08 24.81
CA SER A 82 0.24 4.97 25.97
C SER A 82 -1.04 5.80 25.83
N TYR A 83 -1.75 5.69 24.70
CA TYR A 83 -2.93 6.49 24.35
C TYR A 83 -4.26 5.79 24.67
N ASN A 84 -5.35 6.55 24.77
CA ASN A 84 -6.68 6.02 25.09
C ASN A 84 -7.41 5.53 23.83
N ILE A 85 -7.45 4.21 23.67
CA ILE A 85 -8.01 3.50 22.51
C ILE A 85 -9.50 3.75 22.25
N SER A 86 -10.25 4.24 23.24
CA SER A 86 -11.67 4.56 23.04
C SER A 86 -11.88 5.83 22.20
N TYR A 87 -10.87 6.71 22.14
CA TYR A 87 -10.97 8.00 21.45
C TYR A 87 -9.82 8.23 20.46
N GLN A 88 -8.75 7.45 20.59
CA GLN A 88 -7.53 7.61 19.81
C GLN A 88 -7.20 6.32 19.06
N GLY A 89 -6.67 6.49 17.85
CA GLY A 89 -6.14 5.42 17.01
C GLY A 89 -4.79 5.82 16.44
N GLU A 90 -4.34 5.08 15.44
CA GLU A 90 -3.00 5.25 14.89
C GLU A 90 -3.00 5.33 13.37
N ILE A 91 -1.97 5.99 12.88
CA ILE A 91 -1.57 5.97 11.48
C ILE A 91 -0.07 5.80 11.42
N LEU A 92 0.39 5.15 10.36
CA LEU A 92 1.78 4.94 10.05
C LEU A 92 2.15 5.85 8.89
N LEU A 93 3.12 6.73 9.10
CA LEU A 93 3.74 7.51 8.05
C LEU A 93 5.07 6.87 7.70
N ALA A 94 5.40 6.79 6.42
CA ALA A 94 6.68 6.27 5.97
C ALA A 94 7.26 7.18 4.89
N SER A 95 8.46 7.71 5.14
CA SER A 95 9.27 8.48 4.21
C SER A 95 10.43 7.59 3.77
N MET A 96 10.40 7.08 2.54
CA MET A 96 11.31 6.04 2.11
C MET A 96 11.70 6.14 0.64
N THR A 97 12.87 5.61 0.32
CA THR A 97 13.22 5.20 -1.04
C THR A 97 12.93 3.72 -1.18
N LEU A 98 12.14 3.37 -2.20
CA LEU A 98 11.87 1.99 -2.58
C LEU A 98 12.60 1.69 -3.88
N THR A 99 13.32 0.57 -3.92
CA THR A 99 13.95 0.04 -5.13
C THR A 99 13.39 -1.34 -5.45
N ASP A 100 12.79 -1.53 -6.62
CA ASP A 100 12.34 -2.83 -7.10
C ASP A 100 13.45 -3.54 -7.88
N ASP A 101 14.07 -4.51 -7.23
CA ASP A 101 15.21 -5.25 -7.74
C ASP A 101 14.80 -6.26 -8.82
N THR A 102 13.59 -6.83 -8.73
CA THR A 102 13.05 -7.76 -9.73
C THR A 102 12.76 -7.02 -11.03
N LEU A 103 12.01 -5.92 -10.96
CA LEU A 103 11.61 -5.16 -12.13
C LEU A 103 12.83 -4.54 -12.83
N ALA A 104 13.78 -3.99 -12.07
CA ALA A 104 15.01 -3.43 -12.62
C ALA A 104 15.81 -4.43 -13.48
N ALA A 105 15.78 -5.72 -13.13
CA ALA A 105 16.48 -6.77 -13.86
C ALA A 105 15.77 -7.19 -15.16
N GLU A 106 14.48 -6.90 -15.29
CA GLU A 106 13.64 -7.44 -16.37
C GLU A 106 13.16 -6.39 -17.39
N LEU A 107 13.18 -5.10 -17.05
CA LEU A 107 12.79 -4.05 -17.99
C LEU A 107 13.68 -4.02 -19.23
N SER A 108 13.07 -3.83 -20.40
CA SER A 108 13.79 -3.50 -21.63
C SER A 108 14.42 -2.11 -21.53
N ASP A 109 15.35 -1.80 -22.43
CA ASP A 109 16.02 -0.49 -22.41
C ASP A 109 15.04 0.66 -22.71
N GLU A 110 14.02 0.44 -23.55
CA GLU A 110 12.95 1.41 -23.79
C GLU A 110 12.13 1.65 -22.53
N LEU A 111 11.73 0.60 -21.82
CA LEU A 111 10.90 0.70 -20.62
C LEU A 111 11.65 1.32 -19.44
N LYS A 112 12.98 1.17 -19.36
CA LYS A 112 13.82 1.84 -18.34
C LYS A 112 13.77 3.37 -18.45
N GLU A 113 13.47 3.91 -19.63
CA GLU A 113 13.30 5.35 -19.80
C GLU A 113 11.94 5.85 -19.30
N GLU A 114 10.92 4.99 -19.24
CA GLU A 114 9.55 5.37 -18.86
C GLU A 114 9.18 5.02 -17.42
N ILE A 115 9.78 3.96 -16.87
CA ILE A 115 9.42 3.39 -15.58
C ILE A 115 10.55 3.62 -14.57
N SER A 116 10.18 4.11 -13.39
CA SER A 116 11.10 4.18 -12.26
C SER A 116 11.08 2.86 -11.50
N THR A 117 12.28 2.29 -11.30
CA THR A 117 12.49 1.14 -10.42
C THR A 117 13.11 1.55 -9.09
N SER A 118 13.46 2.82 -8.90
CA SER A 118 13.92 3.37 -7.63
C SER A 118 13.38 4.78 -7.45
N PHE A 119 12.54 4.98 -6.44
CA PHE A 119 11.82 6.24 -6.25
C PHE A 119 11.62 6.57 -4.78
N LYS A 120 11.57 7.88 -4.49
CA LYS A 120 11.16 8.37 -3.17
C LYS A 120 9.65 8.29 -3.05
N LEU A 121 9.21 7.95 -1.85
CA LEU A 121 7.82 7.73 -1.52
C LEU A 121 7.57 8.24 -0.11
N PHE A 122 6.58 9.12 0.02
CA PHE A 122 5.92 9.38 1.29
C PHE A 122 4.60 8.64 1.30
N ALA A 123 4.37 7.81 2.31
CA ALA A 123 3.21 6.95 2.38
C ALA A 123 2.47 7.15 3.69
N VAL A 124 1.14 7.15 3.62
CA VAL A 124 0.24 7.19 4.78
C VAL A 124 -0.54 5.91 4.80
N TYR A 125 -0.38 5.15 5.88
CA TYR A 125 -1.08 3.88 6.09
C TYR A 125 -1.94 3.94 7.35
N LEU A 126 -3.09 3.29 7.29
CA LEU A 126 -3.93 2.98 8.43
C LEU A 126 -3.73 1.52 8.84
N PRO A 127 -3.16 1.25 10.03
CA PRO A 127 -3.18 -0.09 10.60
C PRO A 127 -4.61 -0.57 10.84
N VAL A 128 -4.95 -1.75 10.31
CA VAL A 128 -6.27 -2.39 10.43
C VAL A 128 -6.11 -3.86 10.80
N ILE A 129 -7.18 -4.48 11.30
CA ILE A 129 -7.30 -5.93 11.45
C ILE A 129 -8.30 -6.48 10.44
N THR A 130 -8.09 -7.73 10.01
CA THR A 130 -9.00 -8.44 9.09
C THR A 130 -9.63 -9.66 9.77
N TRP A 131 -10.77 -10.15 9.27
CA TRP A 131 -11.53 -11.24 9.91
C TRP A 131 -10.78 -12.57 10.06
N MET A 132 -9.77 -12.86 9.23
CA MET A 132 -9.17 -14.20 9.19
C MET A 132 -8.21 -14.49 10.34
N THR A 133 -7.47 -13.49 10.81
CA THR A 133 -6.24 -13.80 11.54
C THR A 133 -5.99 -12.97 12.79
N GLU A 134 -6.82 -11.96 13.08
CA GLU A 134 -6.48 -10.89 14.04
C GLU A 134 -5.10 -10.23 13.73
N GLU A 135 -4.50 -10.52 12.56
CA GLU A 135 -3.22 -9.96 12.14
C GLU A 135 -3.45 -8.54 11.65
N HIS A 136 -2.44 -7.70 11.92
CA HIS A 136 -2.43 -6.35 11.40
C HIS A 136 -2.14 -6.37 9.90
N ALA A 137 -2.97 -5.65 9.15
CA ALA A 137 -2.70 -5.22 7.80
C ALA A 137 -2.57 -3.69 7.77
N LEU A 138 -2.06 -3.18 6.66
CA LEU A 138 -1.97 -1.75 6.38
C LEU A 138 -2.90 -1.43 5.21
N LEU A 139 -3.87 -0.56 5.47
CA LEU A 139 -4.65 0.07 4.43
C LEU A 139 -3.87 1.30 3.94
N ASN A 140 -3.54 1.34 2.65
CA ASN A 140 -2.88 2.49 2.03
C ASN A 140 -3.89 3.61 1.81
N LEU A 141 -3.63 4.79 2.39
CA LEU A 141 -4.53 5.94 2.34
C LEU A 141 -4.11 7.01 1.35
N CYS A 142 -2.81 7.12 1.09
CA CYS A 142 -2.23 7.91 0.02
C CYS A 142 -0.71 7.72 -0.05
N LEU A 143 -0.17 7.91 -1.25
CA LEU A 143 1.25 7.89 -1.56
C LEU A 143 1.62 9.16 -2.32
N PHE A 144 2.77 9.75 -2.01
CA PHE A 144 3.33 10.88 -2.74
C PHE A 144 4.71 10.53 -3.26
N SER A 145 4.99 10.86 -4.52
CA SER A 145 6.30 10.67 -5.13
C SER A 145 6.61 11.82 -6.08
N ASP A 146 7.87 12.25 -6.11
CA ASP A 146 8.40 13.23 -7.06
C ASP A 146 9.01 12.56 -8.31
N SER A 147 8.83 11.26 -8.48
CA SER A 147 9.27 10.55 -9.68
C SER A 147 8.60 11.13 -10.92
N THR A 148 9.40 11.53 -11.92
CA THR A 148 8.89 11.97 -13.23
C THR A 148 8.52 10.80 -14.15
N LYS A 149 8.93 9.58 -13.79
CA LYS A 149 8.66 8.33 -14.49
C LYS A 149 7.50 7.59 -13.83
N LYS A 150 6.80 6.74 -14.59
CA LYS A 150 5.72 5.88 -14.07
C LYS A 150 6.27 4.97 -12.98
N ILE A 151 5.46 4.72 -11.94
CA ILE A 151 5.80 3.84 -10.83
C ILE A 151 4.83 2.66 -10.81
N THR A 152 5.37 1.44 -10.71
CA THR A 152 4.59 0.26 -10.34
C THR A 152 5.02 -0.18 -8.94
N ASN A 153 4.35 0.32 -7.91
CA ASN A 153 4.77 0.08 -6.53
C ASN A 153 4.56 -1.40 -6.13
N PRO A 154 5.60 -2.17 -5.78
CA PRO A 154 5.44 -3.56 -5.34
C PRO A 154 4.61 -3.68 -4.06
N SER A 155 4.64 -2.68 -3.18
CA SER A 155 3.86 -2.69 -1.93
C SER A 155 2.37 -2.35 -2.15
N GLY A 156 2.03 -1.71 -3.26
CA GLY A 156 0.64 -1.44 -3.63
C GLY A 156 -0.03 -2.65 -4.27
N THR A 157 -1.33 -2.56 -4.46
CA THR A 157 -2.21 -3.50 -5.17
C THR A 157 -2.93 -2.82 -6.34
N ASN A 158 -2.76 -1.50 -6.48
CA ASN A 158 -3.29 -0.68 -7.57
C ASN A 158 -2.24 0.39 -7.96
N THR A 159 -2.08 0.69 -9.25
CA THR A 159 -1.07 1.66 -9.72
C THR A 159 -1.53 3.12 -9.77
N SER A 160 -2.85 3.39 -9.72
CA SER A 160 -3.40 4.67 -10.16
C SER A 160 -4.20 5.44 -9.11
N GLY A 161 -4.90 4.78 -8.19
CA GLY A 161 -5.88 5.50 -7.35
C GLY A 161 -5.30 6.19 -6.11
N GLU A 162 -4.10 5.84 -5.67
CA GLU A 162 -3.54 6.29 -4.38
C GLU A 162 -2.18 6.98 -4.52
N LEU A 163 -1.58 7.01 -5.72
CA LEU A 163 -0.29 7.65 -5.98
C LEU A 163 -0.48 9.06 -6.55
N ILE A 164 0.08 10.03 -5.85
CA ILE A 164 0.07 11.44 -6.23
C ILE A 164 1.47 11.87 -6.59
N GLN A 165 1.58 12.40 -7.81
CA GLN A 165 2.81 12.99 -8.28
C GLN A 165 2.94 14.40 -7.70
N VAL A 166 3.97 14.60 -6.91
CA VAL A 166 4.32 15.89 -6.30
C VAL A 166 5.46 16.54 -7.07
N ASP A 167 5.66 17.84 -6.90
CA ASP A 167 6.69 18.56 -7.63
C ASP A 167 8.10 18.17 -7.16
N ARG A 168 8.26 17.95 -5.85
CA ARG A 168 9.55 17.62 -5.23
C ARG A 168 9.41 17.09 -3.81
N ILE A 169 10.34 16.20 -3.43
CA ILE A 169 10.59 15.76 -2.06
C ILE A 169 12.03 16.12 -1.69
N GLU A 170 12.18 17.19 -0.90
CA GLU A 170 13.47 17.75 -0.50
C GLU A 170 13.84 17.31 0.91
N GLU A 171 15.02 16.73 1.09
CA GLU A 171 15.58 16.36 2.40
C GLU A 171 16.76 17.29 2.71
N ALA A 172 16.70 18.01 3.82
CA ALA A 172 17.76 18.88 4.30
C ALA A 172 18.68 18.16 5.30
N ASP A 173 19.90 18.67 5.46
CA ASP A 173 20.92 18.09 6.36
C ASP A 173 20.50 18.07 7.84
N ASP A 174 19.54 18.91 8.23
CA ASP A 174 19.00 18.97 9.60
C ASP A 174 17.84 17.98 9.85
N GLY A 175 17.60 17.06 8.91
CA GLY A 175 16.54 16.07 8.95
C GLY A 175 15.16 16.59 8.57
N THR A 176 15.05 17.85 8.16
CA THR A 176 13.79 18.41 7.64
C THR A 176 13.50 17.84 6.25
N VAL A 177 12.29 17.31 6.06
CA VAL A 177 11.79 16.87 4.77
C VAL A 177 10.60 17.71 4.36
N THR A 178 10.62 18.21 3.14
CA THR A 178 9.56 19.03 2.56
C THR A 178 9.02 18.39 1.29
N ILE A 179 7.72 18.09 1.30
CA ILE A 179 6.97 17.65 0.13
C ILE A 179 6.18 18.84 -0.41
N ARG A 180 6.21 19.07 -1.73
CA ARG A 180 5.54 20.23 -2.35
C ARG A 180 4.66 19.86 -3.52
N LEU A 181 3.51 20.53 -3.60
CA LEU A 181 2.61 20.48 -4.75
C LEU A 181 2.05 21.89 -4.97
N GLY A 182 2.56 22.60 -5.98
CA GLY A 182 2.29 24.01 -6.19
C GLY A 182 2.75 24.86 -4.99
N ASP A 183 1.82 25.66 -4.45
CA ASP A 183 2.06 26.49 -3.27
C ASP A 183 1.88 25.71 -1.94
N ASP A 184 1.32 24.50 -2.00
CA ASP A 184 1.07 23.68 -0.83
C ASP A 184 2.31 22.88 -0.44
N VAL A 185 2.48 22.71 0.86
CA VAL A 185 3.58 21.98 1.47
C VAL A 185 3.13 21.07 2.62
N MET A 186 3.84 19.95 2.74
CA MET A 186 3.93 19.14 3.96
C MET A 186 5.38 19.13 4.43
N VAL A 187 5.61 19.49 5.69
CA VAL A 187 6.93 19.55 6.30
C VAL A 187 6.94 18.67 7.54
N TYR A 188 7.88 17.75 7.60
CA TYR A 188 8.16 16.95 8.79
C TYR A 188 9.66 16.93 9.05
N GLN A 189 10.03 16.65 10.29
CA GLN A 189 11.40 16.55 10.74
C GLN A 189 11.66 15.12 11.21
N ILE A 190 12.78 14.57 10.75
CA ILE A 190 13.30 13.28 11.18
C ILE A 190 14.52 13.54 12.05
N GLN A 191 14.60 12.88 13.19
CA GLN A 191 15.82 12.84 14.01
C GLN A 191 16.18 11.38 14.25
N ASP A 192 17.41 11.00 13.94
CA ASP A 192 17.91 9.65 14.14
C ASP A 192 18.84 9.58 15.34
N ASP A 193 18.53 8.69 16.28
CA ASP A 193 19.42 8.41 17.39
C ASP A 193 20.48 7.40 16.91
N VAL A 194 21.67 7.94 16.59
CA VAL A 194 22.93 7.20 16.38
C VAL A 194 23.05 6.43 15.06
N LYS A 195 24.25 6.47 14.47
CA LYS A 195 24.69 5.62 13.35
C LYS A 195 24.24 4.16 13.57
N CYS A 196 23.38 3.64 12.69
CA CYS A 196 22.86 2.27 12.74
C CYS A 196 23.99 1.22 12.71
N ASN A 197 24.49 0.82 13.87
CA ASN A 197 25.59 -0.14 13.96
C ASN A 197 25.12 -1.58 14.23
N GLY A 198 23.82 -1.87 14.11
CA GLY A 198 23.24 -3.22 14.30
C GLY A 198 21.74 -3.20 14.60
N GLU A 199 21.15 -4.39 14.82
CA GLU A 199 19.76 -4.59 15.27
C GLU A 199 19.58 -4.00 16.67
N THR A 200 19.34 -2.70 16.73
CA THR A 200 18.99 -2.03 17.98
C THR A 200 17.52 -2.33 18.27
N LYS A 201 17.15 -2.52 19.54
CA LYS A 201 15.74 -2.69 19.90
C LYS A 201 14.97 -1.43 19.51
N VAL A 202 14.17 -1.56 18.47
CA VAL A 202 13.22 -0.55 18.02
C VAL A 202 11.91 -0.72 18.81
N GLY A 203 11.08 0.33 18.84
CA GLY A 203 9.80 0.40 19.57
C GLY A 203 9.05 -0.94 19.65
N LYS A 204 8.49 -1.24 20.83
CA LYS A 204 8.08 -2.60 21.21
C LYS A 204 6.97 -3.17 20.32
N ASP A 205 6.23 -2.31 19.65
CA ASP A 205 5.04 -2.70 18.90
C ASP A 205 5.19 -2.59 17.37
N PHE A 206 6.30 -2.05 16.86
CA PHE A 206 6.55 -2.05 15.41
C PHE A 206 6.59 -3.47 14.82
N ASP A 207 7.01 -4.48 15.59
CA ASP A 207 6.97 -5.88 15.15
C ASP A 207 5.56 -6.39 14.83
N LYS A 208 4.52 -5.72 15.35
CA LYS A 208 3.12 -6.05 15.05
C LYS A 208 2.57 -5.34 13.82
N VAL A 209 3.09 -4.16 13.45
CA VAL A 209 2.54 -3.30 12.38
C VAL A 209 3.43 -3.27 11.14
N SER A 210 4.75 -3.17 11.33
CA SER A 210 5.77 -3.23 10.29
C SER A 210 6.66 -4.46 10.50
N GLY A 211 6.13 -5.58 10.99
CA GLY A 211 6.92 -6.76 11.39
C GLY A 211 7.60 -7.50 10.23
N LYS A 212 7.88 -8.79 10.47
CA LYS A 212 8.50 -9.68 9.47
C LYS A 212 7.57 -9.99 8.30
N VAL A 213 6.27 -9.95 8.51
CA VAL A 213 5.24 -10.17 7.49
C VAL A 213 4.26 -9.02 7.59
N ILE A 214 3.98 -8.37 6.46
CA ILE A 214 3.12 -7.19 6.38
C ILE A 214 2.15 -7.42 5.22
N LYS A 215 0.85 -7.25 5.47
CA LYS A 215 -0.16 -7.21 4.41
C LYS A 215 -0.50 -5.76 4.11
N ILE A 216 -0.51 -5.37 2.84
CA ILE A 216 -0.88 -4.01 2.41
C ILE A 216 -1.97 -4.09 1.35
N THR A 217 -2.99 -3.23 1.44
CA THR A 217 -4.06 -3.16 0.44
C THR A 217 -4.41 -1.72 0.07
N ASN A 218 -4.88 -1.52 -1.16
CA ASN A 218 -5.48 -0.27 -1.63
C ASN A 218 -7.01 -0.33 -1.68
N TYR A 219 -7.61 -1.26 -0.92
CA TYR A 219 -9.06 -1.41 -0.84
C TYR A 219 -9.79 -0.05 -0.76
N PRO A 220 -10.85 0.19 -1.56
CA PRO A 220 -11.58 -0.77 -2.39
C PRO A 220 -11.15 -0.79 -3.87
N LEU A 221 -9.96 -0.28 -4.20
CA LEU A 221 -9.52 -0.22 -5.59
C LEU A 221 -9.33 -1.61 -6.19
N SER A 222 -9.70 -1.75 -7.47
CA SER A 222 -9.46 -2.98 -8.23
C SER A 222 -7.97 -3.31 -8.29
N PHE A 223 -7.65 -4.60 -8.29
CA PHE A 223 -6.27 -5.04 -8.41
C PHE A 223 -5.67 -4.64 -9.76
N ASP A 224 -4.56 -3.92 -9.72
CA ASP A 224 -3.75 -3.53 -10.87
C ASP A 224 -2.30 -3.33 -10.41
N TRP A 225 -1.42 -4.26 -10.77
CA TRP A 225 0.01 -4.15 -10.46
C TRP A 225 0.84 -3.58 -11.61
N GLY A 226 0.18 -2.99 -12.62
CA GLY A 226 0.82 -2.32 -13.73
C GLY A 226 1.25 -3.24 -14.85
N CYS A 227 0.71 -4.46 -14.94
CA CYS A 227 1.05 -5.39 -16.01
C CYS A 227 0.68 -4.88 -17.41
N GLU A 228 -0.32 -4.00 -17.51
CA GLU A 228 -0.64 -3.31 -18.76
C GLU A 228 0.41 -2.23 -19.12
N ILE A 229 1.14 -1.71 -18.13
CA ILE A 229 2.18 -0.69 -18.31
C ILE A 229 3.52 -1.33 -18.66
N ILE A 230 3.91 -2.38 -17.93
CA ILE A 230 5.25 -2.99 -18.03
C ILE A 230 5.30 -4.17 -19.01
N GLY A 231 4.13 -4.68 -19.43
CA GLY A 231 3.99 -5.77 -20.38
C GLY A 231 3.86 -7.16 -19.74
N SER A 232 3.19 -8.06 -20.46
CA SER A 232 2.91 -9.43 -20.04
C SER A 232 4.14 -10.34 -20.00
N GLU A 233 5.25 -9.94 -20.63
CA GLU A 233 6.49 -10.72 -20.66
C GLU A 233 7.30 -10.63 -19.37
N ILE A 234 7.04 -9.63 -18.52
CA ILE A 234 7.63 -9.53 -17.19
C ILE A 234 7.19 -10.73 -16.35
N SER A 235 8.14 -11.35 -15.63
CA SER A 235 8.01 -12.65 -15.01
C SER A 235 6.80 -12.75 -14.08
N PHE A 236 6.60 -11.76 -13.21
CA PHE A 236 5.47 -11.74 -12.30
C PHE A 236 4.15 -11.51 -13.03
N CYS A 237 4.12 -10.69 -14.08
CA CYS A 237 2.91 -10.48 -14.88
C CYS A 237 2.49 -11.74 -15.63
N LYS A 238 3.46 -12.45 -16.22
CA LYS A 238 3.23 -13.77 -16.82
C LYS A 238 2.69 -14.78 -15.81
N HIS A 239 3.17 -14.74 -14.57
CA HIS A 239 2.67 -15.60 -13.52
C HIS A 239 1.22 -15.26 -13.14
N LEU A 240 0.90 -13.97 -13.01
CA LEU A 240 -0.44 -13.49 -12.66
C LEU A 240 -1.49 -13.74 -13.75
N ASP A 241 -1.09 -13.82 -15.02
CA ASP A 241 -2.00 -14.13 -16.13
C ASP A 241 -2.73 -15.47 -15.93
N GLY A 242 -2.04 -16.47 -15.35
CA GLY A 242 -2.64 -17.75 -14.99
C GLY A 242 -3.73 -17.68 -13.91
N PHE A 243 -3.80 -16.56 -13.18
CA PHE A 243 -4.75 -16.30 -12.10
C PHE A 243 -5.71 -15.14 -12.40
N ARG A 244 -5.64 -14.56 -13.61
CA ARG A 244 -6.38 -13.35 -13.99
C ARG A 244 -7.88 -13.45 -13.69
N CYS A 245 -8.49 -14.57 -14.05
CA CYS A 245 -9.91 -14.82 -13.78
C CYS A 245 -10.26 -14.79 -12.28
N GLU A 246 -9.39 -15.30 -11.42
CA GLU A 246 -9.64 -15.32 -9.97
C GLU A 246 -9.46 -13.91 -9.38
N LEU A 247 -8.43 -13.18 -9.82
CA LEU A 247 -8.16 -11.79 -9.40
C LEU A 247 -9.26 -10.82 -9.84
N GLU A 248 -9.78 -10.96 -11.06
CA GLU A 248 -10.89 -10.13 -11.54
C GLU A 248 -12.18 -10.39 -10.73
N ARG A 249 -12.36 -11.60 -10.21
CA ARG A 249 -13.53 -11.98 -9.41
C ARG A 249 -13.49 -11.48 -7.98
N THR A 250 -12.30 -11.31 -7.39
CA THR A 250 -12.21 -10.78 -6.03
C THR A 250 -12.50 -9.28 -5.97
N GLY A 251 -12.66 -8.60 -7.12
CA GLY A 251 -13.22 -7.25 -7.17
C GLY A 251 -12.36 -6.18 -6.47
N GLY A 252 -11.06 -6.45 -6.28
CA GLY A 252 -10.18 -5.58 -5.48
C GLY A 252 -9.89 -6.09 -4.08
N ASP A 253 -10.50 -7.20 -3.65
CA ASP A 253 -10.11 -7.91 -2.43
C ASP A 253 -8.79 -8.67 -2.63
N VAL A 254 -7.70 -7.91 -2.67
CA VAL A 254 -6.33 -8.38 -2.79
C VAL A 254 -5.46 -7.58 -1.81
N CYS A 255 -4.52 -8.27 -1.18
CA CYS A 255 -3.43 -7.64 -0.45
C CYS A 255 -2.08 -8.06 -1.03
N SER A 256 -1.13 -7.13 -1.04
CA SER A 256 0.29 -7.45 -1.17
C SER A 256 0.77 -8.07 0.13
N LEU A 257 1.44 -9.22 0.04
CA LEU A 257 2.04 -9.93 1.16
C LEU A 257 3.54 -9.71 1.13
N MET A 258 4.04 -8.85 2.02
CA MET A 258 5.45 -8.49 2.11
C MET A 258 6.13 -9.27 3.23
N SER A 259 7.16 -10.02 2.89
CA SER A 259 7.99 -10.77 3.83
C SER A 259 9.38 -10.14 3.90
N VAL A 260 9.79 -9.72 5.10
CA VAL A 260 11.10 -9.14 5.36
C VAL A 260 12.16 -10.24 5.41
N THR A 261 13.07 -10.25 4.44
CA THR A 261 14.15 -11.25 4.34
C THR A 261 15.41 -10.81 5.08
N LEU A 262 15.70 -9.51 5.05
CA LEU A 262 16.77 -8.87 5.80
C LEU A 262 16.28 -7.53 6.34
N SER A 263 16.70 -7.17 7.54
CA SER A 263 16.29 -5.92 8.17
C SER A 263 17.42 -5.35 9.02
N LYS A 264 17.71 -4.06 8.83
CA LYS A 264 18.43 -3.23 9.80
C LYS A 264 17.49 -2.15 10.27
N ARG A 265 17.47 -1.92 11.58
CA ARG A 265 16.52 -1.02 12.23
C ARG A 265 17.23 -0.24 13.33
N SER A 266 16.89 1.04 13.47
CA SER A 266 17.29 1.85 14.62
C SER A 266 16.16 2.76 15.08
N PRO A 267 16.15 3.17 16.35
CA PRO A 267 15.24 4.20 16.83
C PRO A 267 15.41 5.51 16.04
N ALA A 268 14.28 6.17 15.81
CA ALA A 268 14.22 7.51 15.25
C ALA A 268 13.06 8.28 15.91
N THR A 269 12.96 9.57 15.60
CA THR A 269 11.82 10.42 15.92
C THR A 269 11.33 11.05 14.63
N MET A 270 10.01 11.15 14.47
CA MET A 270 9.39 11.85 13.35
C MET A 270 8.40 12.88 13.89
N LYS A 271 8.45 14.10 13.38
CA LYS A 271 7.59 15.19 13.84
C LYS A 271 7.00 15.95 12.67
N ILE A 272 5.69 16.16 12.67
CA ILE A 272 5.01 16.98 11.67
C ILE A 272 5.12 18.44 12.09
N VAL A 273 5.73 19.24 11.22
CA VAL A 273 6.02 20.66 11.48
C VAL A 273 4.95 21.54 10.86
N ASN A 274 4.56 21.27 9.62
CA ASN A 274 3.59 22.06 8.89
C ASN A 274 2.86 21.22 7.85
N MET A 275 1.60 21.57 7.56
CA MET A 275 0.83 20.97 6.49
C MET A 275 -0.20 21.98 5.97
N THR A 276 -0.28 22.14 4.65
CA THR A 276 -1.11 23.17 3.98
C THR A 276 -1.89 22.59 2.80
N GLY A 277 -2.95 23.30 2.37
CA GLY A 277 -3.85 23.00 1.25
C GLY A 277 -4.09 21.52 0.98
N VAL A 278 -3.72 21.03 -0.21
CA VAL A 278 -4.00 19.66 -0.67
C VAL A 278 -3.58 18.60 0.36
N PHE A 279 -2.44 18.75 1.03
CA PHE A 279 -1.99 17.79 2.04
C PHE A 279 -2.93 17.71 3.25
N ARG A 280 -3.51 18.85 3.67
CA ARG A 280 -4.52 18.88 4.76
C ARG A 280 -5.85 18.30 4.32
N GLU A 281 -6.24 18.50 3.08
CA GLU A 281 -7.50 17.97 2.55
C GLU A 281 -7.45 16.46 2.40
N MET A 282 -6.30 15.95 1.97
CA MET A 282 -6.05 14.53 1.74
C MET A 282 -5.79 13.73 3.01
N ILE A 283 -5.12 14.33 3.98
CA ILE A 283 -4.75 13.66 5.23
C ILE A 283 -5.28 14.48 6.42
N PRO A 284 -6.60 14.71 6.52
CA PRO A 284 -7.16 15.66 7.49
C PRO A 284 -6.90 15.25 8.93
N PHE A 285 -6.88 13.94 9.20
CA PHE A 285 -6.57 13.39 10.51
C PHE A 285 -5.13 13.70 10.96
N LEU A 286 -4.20 13.99 10.04
CA LEU A 286 -2.86 14.46 10.39
C LEU A 286 -2.77 15.94 10.74
N ALA A 287 -3.67 16.75 10.17
CA ALA A 287 -3.69 18.20 10.39
C ALA A 287 -4.10 18.56 11.82
N GLU A 288 -4.82 17.65 12.48
CA GLU A 288 -5.40 17.80 13.81
C GLU A 288 -4.68 16.97 14.88
N THR A 289 -3.60 16.26 14.52
CA THR A 289 -2.85 15.38 15.43
C THR A 289 -2.20 16.17 16.55
N VAL A 290 -2.57 15.84 17.79
CA VAL A 290 -1.88 16.28 19.01
C VAL A 290 -1.60 15.03 19.86
N PRO A 291 -0.32 14.66 20.09
CA PRO A 291 0.91 15.37 19.70
C PRO A 291 1.24 15.25 18.20
N ASN A 292 1.93 16.25 17.66
CA ASN A 292 2.45 16.23 16.28
C ASN A 292 3.76 15.46 16.13
N GLU A 293 4.17 14.73 17.17
CA GLU A 293 5.37 13.90 17.20
C GLU A 293 4.94 12.43 17.24
N SER A 294 5.69 11.59 16.54
CA SER A 294 5.51 10.15 16.56
C SER A 294 5.78 9.62 17.96
N PHE A 295 4.91 8.76 18.49
CA PHE A 295 5.18 8.11 19.77
C PHE A 295 6.15 6.93 19.62
N GLU A 296 6.28 6.37 18.41
CA GLU A 296 7.36 5.46 18.02
C GLU A 296 7.76 5.77 16.56
N ALA A 297 9.06 5.87 16.29
CA ALA A 297 9.58 5.89 14.93
C ALA A 297 10.86 5.05 14.78
N GLU A 298 11.10 4.62 13.56
CA GLU A 298 12.22 3.76 13.21
C GLU A 298 12.84 4.15 11.88
N LEU A 299 14.17 4.12 11.81
CA LEU A 299 14.88 4.07 10.55
C LEU A 299 15.01 2.60 10.12
N ILE A 300 14.72 2.32 8.85
CA ILE A 300 14.70 0.99 8.27
C ILE A 300 15.59 0.92 7.03
N ASP A 301 16.29 -0.21 6.90
CA ASP A 301 16.90 -0.69 5.66
C ASP A 301 16.52 -2.17 5.54
N ARG A 302 15.57 -2.47 4.64
CA ARG A 302 14.92 -3.78 4.55
C ARG A 302 14.97 -4.32 3.14
N GLN A 303 15.17 -5.63 3.04
CA GLN A 303 14.89 -6.40 1.83
C GLN A 303 13.57 -7.12 2.01
N LEU A 304 12.75 -7.07 0.98
CA LEU A 304 11.36 -7.49 0.99
C LEU A 304 11.14 -8.44 -0.18
N SER A 305 10.52 -9.58 0.12
CA SER A 305 9.91 -10.45 -0.87
C SER A 305 8.40 -10.19 -0.87
N THR A 306 7.83 -9.86 -2.01
CA THR A 306 6.43 -9.45 -2.13
C THR A 306 5.67 -10.43 -2.99
N GLY A 307 4.61 -10.99 -2.42
CA GLY A 307 3.60 -11.76 -3.13
C GLY A 307 2.23 -11.09 -3.05
N ILE A 308 1.18 -11.83 -3.39
CA ILE A 308 -0.21 -11.40 -3.20
C ILE A 308 -1.04 -12.48 -2.49
N VAL A 309 -2.12 -12.03 -1.86
CA VAL A 309 -3.12 -12.89 -1.22
C VAL A 309 -4.52 -12.44 -1.58
N TYR A 310 -5.39 -13.37 -1.94
CA TYR A 310 -6.79 -13.11 -2.35
C TYR A 310 -7.70 -14.34 -2.16
N PRO A 311 -8.98 -14.17 -1.76
CA PRO A 311 -9.51 -12.98 -1.09
C PRO A 311 -8.71 -12.67 0.19
N CYS A 312 -8.50 -11.38 0.49
CA CYS A 312 -7.75 -10.92 1.63
C CYS A 312 -8.65 -10.48 2.81
N LEU A 313 -9.83 -9.96 2.49
CA LEU A 313 -10.70 -9.18 3.37
C LEU A 313 -12.10 -9.77 3.51
N THR A 314 -12.51 -10.70 2.63
CA THR A 314 -13.81 -11.39 2.69
C THR A 314 -13.70 -12.87 3.09
N PRO A 315 -14.66 -13.41 3.89
CA PRO A 315 -14.85 -14.82 4.28
C PRO A 315 -14.70 -15.94 3.22
#